data_AF-A0A4R0ZH76-F1
#
_entry.id   AF-A0A4R0ZH76-F1
#
_cell.length_a   1.000
_cell.length_b   1.000
_cell.length_c   1.000
_cell.angle_alpha   90.00
_cell.angle_beta   90.00
_cell.angle_gamma   90.00
#
_symmetry.space_group_name_H-M   'P 1'
#
loop_
_entity.id
_entity.type
_entity.pdbx_description
1 polymer ?
#
loop_
_entity_poly.entity_id
_entity_poly.type
_entity_poly.pdbx_seq_one_letter_code
_entity_poly.pdbx_strand_id
1 'polypeptide(L)'
;MARSEKGFTLVEVLVSIVILSIVSFSLLNIFSQSLKTTNDSLSTTIANQVAQNALHTLDRRASAVQETLDLNKLLNRNGVSSECDFCSDYRIHGETYVATITQLSTLPSNTIEVEISVTTDRLRTPVTLKGVISNATLREPFPETAVPESELVQ
;
A
#
# COMPACT_ATOMS: atom_id res chain seq x y z
N MET A 1 -2.83 -70.14 21.46
CA MET A 1 -1.82 -69.42 20.65
C MET A 1 -1.54 -68.09 21.34
N ALA A 2 -0.44 -67.98 22.08
CA ALA A 2 -0.04 -66.72 22.71
C ALA A 2 0.99 -66.03 21.80
N ARG A 3 0.62 -64.86 21.26
CA ARG A 3 1.46 -64.05 20.38
C ARG A 3 2.46 -63.30 21.27
N SER A 4 3.75 -63.43 20.99
CA SER A 4 4.79 -62.66 21.68
C SER A 4 4.80 -61.24 21.14
N GLU A 5 4.24 -60.30 21.90
CA GLU A 5 4.35 -58.86 21.65
C GLU A 5 5.79 -58.43 22.00
N LYS A 6 6.68 -58.34 21.00
CA LYS A 6 8.02 -57.79 21.20
C LYS A 6 7.90 -56.28 21.37
N GLY A 7 8.14 -55.78 22.58
CA GLY A 7 8.23 -54.34 22.86
C GLY A 7 9.43 -53.69 22.18
N PHE A 8 9.39 -52.37 22.06
CA PHE A 8 10.48 -51.56 21.48
C PHE A 8 11.73 -51.62 22.36
N THR A 9 12.89 -51.63 21.72
CA THR A 9 14.17 -51.49 22.44
C THR A 9 14.43 -50.03 22.79
N LEU A 10 15.18 -49.78 23.87
CA LEU A 10 15.53 -48.41 24.30
C LEU A 10 16.29 -47.65 23.21
N VAL A 11 17.15 -48.35 22.47
CA VAL A 11 17.91 -47.77 21.34
C VAL A 11 16.99 -47.32 20.22
N GLU A 12 15.97 -48.12 19.89
CA GLU A 12 15.01 -47.79 18.84
C GLU A 12 14.20 -46.54 19.19
N VAL A 13 13.72 -46.44 20.44
CA VAL A 13 13.02 -45.25 20.94
C VAL A 13 13.92 -44.01 20.89
N LEU A 14 15.18 -44.15 21.29
CA LEU A 14 16.15 -43.06 21.25
C LEU A 14 16.39 -42.57 19.82
N VAL A 15 16.57 -43.49 18.87
CA VAL A 15 16.73 -43.17 17.44
C VAL A 15 15.47 -42.47 16.90
N SER A 16 14.27 -42.94 17.25
CA SER A 16 13.02 -42.29 16.84
C SER A 16 12.88 -40.86 17.35
N ILE A 17 13.25 -40.59 18.61
CA ILE A 17 13.19 -39.24 19.19
C ILE A 17 14.20 -38.32 18.50
N VAL A 18 15.41 -38.81 18.20
CA VAL A 18 16.42 -38.02 17.50
C VAL A 18 15.94 -37.64 16.09
N ILE A 19 15.40 -38.61 15.35
CA ILE A 19 14.83 -38.37 14.01
C ILE A 19 13.68 -37.36 14.09
N LEU A 20 12.74 -37.56 15.01
CA LEU A 20 11.60 -36.66 15.20
C LEU A 20 12.06 -35.24 15.55
N SER A 21 13.11 -35.12 16.38
CA SER A 21 13.66 -33.83 16.79
C SER A 21 14.23 -33.06 15.60
N ILE A 22 15.02 -33.73 14.74
CA ILE A 22 15.61 -33.11 13.54
C ILE A 22 14.51 -32.56 12.61
N VAL A 23 13.45 -33.36 12.40
CA VAL A 23 12.31 -32.94 11.56
C VAL A 23 11.57 -31.76 12.20
N SER A 24 11.32 -31.82 13.51
CA SER A 24 10.58 -30.78 14.24
C SER A 24 11.30 -29.43 14.21
N PHE A 25 12.61 -29.41 14.42
CA PHE A 25 13.41 -28.17 14.32
C PHE A 25 13.36 -27.58 12.91
N SER A 26 13.42 -28.43 11.89
CA SER A 26 13.34 -27.98 10.49
C SER A 26 11.99 -27.31 10.20
N LEU A 27 10.88 -27.90 10.69
CA LEU A 27 9.53 -27.34 10.52
C LEU A 27 9.37 -26.00 11.26
N LEU A 28 9.87 -25.88 12.50
CA LEU A 28 9.79 -24.63 13.26
C LEU A 28 10.47 -23.47 12.54
N ASN A 29 11.61 -23.73 11.88
CA ASN A 29 12.31 -22.71 11.11
C ASN A 29 11.48 -22.23 9.90
N ILE A 30 10.83 -23.16 9.19
CA ILE A 30 9.94 -22.84 8.07
C ILE A 30 8.75 -21.99 8.55
N PHE A 31 8.11 -22.37 9.66
CA PHE A 31 6.99 -21.60 10.21
C PHE A 31 7.43 -20.20 10.64
N SER A 32 8.58 -20.07 11.29
CA SER A 32 9.11 -18.77 11.70
C SER A 32 9.38 -17.86 10.49
N GLN A 33 9.94 -18.41 9.41
CA GLN A 33 10.18 -17.65 8.18
C GLN A 33 8.87 -17.29 7.47
N SER A 34 7.93 -18.23 7.39
CA SER A 34 6.61 -17.99 6.78
C SER A 34 5.85 -16.89 7.50
N LEU A 35 5.80 -16.92 8.84
CA LEU A 35 5.14 -15.88 9.64
C LEU A 35 5.77 -14.51 9.40
N LYS A 36 7.11 -14.45 9.36
CA LYS A 36 7.83 -13.20 9.09
C LYS A 36 7.47 -12.66 7.70
N THR A 37 7.55 -13.49 6.66
CA THR A 37 7.20 -13.10 5.29
C THR A 37 5.73 -12.66 5.18
N THR A 38 4.81 -13.33 5.86
CA THR A 38 3.39 -12.94 5.88
C THR A 38 3.21 -11.57 6.54
N ASN A 39 3.86 -11.31 7.67
CA ASN A 39 3.79 -9.99 8.32
C ASN A 39 4.42 -8.91 7.45
N ASP A 40 5.59 -9.16 6.85
CA ASP A 40 6.24 -8.20 5.95
C ASP A 40 5.34 -7.88 4.73
N SER A 41 4.64 -8.90 4.21
CA SER A 41 3.67 -8.73 3.11
C SER A 41 2.43 -7.94 3.55
N LEU A 42 1.95 -8.16 4.77
CA LEU A 42 0.85 -7.40 5.36
C LEU A 42 1.24 -5.93 5.51
N SER A 43 2.39 -5.62 6.11
CA SER A 43 2.83 -4.24 6.27
C SER A 43 3.06 -3.54 4.93
N THR A 44 3.59 -4.25 3.92
CA THR A 44 3.71 -3.74 2.55
C THR A 44 2.35 -3.41 1.93
N THR A 45 1.36 -4.28 2.15
CA THR A 45 0.00 -4.10 1.63
C THR A 45 -0.67 -2.89 2.28
N ILE A 46 -0.55 -2.73 3.60
CA ILE A 46 -1.09 -1.58 4.33
C ILE A 46 -0.41 -0.30 3.85
N ALA A 47 0.92 -0.28 3.73
CA ALA A 47 1.66 0.89 3.24
C ALA A 47 1.20 1.30 1.82
N ASN A 48 0.95 0.32 0.94
CA ASN A 48 0.41 0.59 -0.39
C ASN A 48 -1.02 1.15 -0.34
N GLN A 49 -1.89 0.62 0.54
CA GLN A 49 -3.25 1.17 0.73
C GLN A 49 -3.22 2.61 1.27
N VAL A 50 -2.31 2.91 2.21
CA VAL A 50 -2.09 4.27 2.71
C VAL A 50 -1.66 5.19 1.57
N ALA A 51 -0.69 4.78 0.75
CA ALA A 51 -0.23 5.55 -0.40
C ALA A 51 -1.35 5.79 -1.43
N GLN A 52 -2.12 4.76 -1.77
CA GLN A 52 -3.26 4.87 -2.70
C GLN A 52 -4.35 5.78 -2.16
N ASN A 53 -4.69 5.67 -0.88
CA ASN A 53 -5.70 6.54 -0.25
C ASN A 53 -5.25 8.00 -0.26
N ALA A 54 -3.97 8.26 0.03
CA ALA A 54 -3.40 9.60 -0.09
C ALA A 54 -3.49 10.12 -1.53
N LEU A 55 -3.11 9.31 -2.52
CA LEU A 55 -3.20 9.69 -3.94
C LEU A 55 -4.64 9.98 -4.36
N HIS A 56 -5.59 9.11 -4.04
CA HIS A 56 -7.00 9.29 -4.37
C HIS A 56 -7.60 10.52 -3.70
N THR A 57 -7.18 10.81 -2.46
CA THR A 57 -7.67 12.00 -1.76
C THR A 57 -7.11 13.27 -2.39
N LEU A 58 -5.83 13.28 -2.78
CA LEU A 58 -5.23 14.40 -3.52
C LEU A 58 -5.89 14.58 -4.89
N ASP A 59 -6.12 13.50 -5.63
CA ASP A 59 -6.78 13.54 -6.94
C ASP A 59 -8.21 14.08 -6.85
N ARG A 60 -8.96 13.63 -5.85
CA ARG A 60 -10.31 14.16 -5.56
C ARG A 60 -10.28 15.63 -5.22
N ARG A 61 -9.30 16.10 -4.43
CA ARG A 61 -9.15 17.52 -4.09
C ARG A 61 -8.79 18.35 -5.32
N ALA A 62 -7.83 17.90 -6.11
CA ALA A 62 -7.41 18.56 -7.35
C ALA A 62 -8.55 18.68 -8.36
N SER A 63 -9.43 17.68 -8.44
CA SER A 63 -10.61 17.70 -9.32
C SER A 63 -11.61 18.80 -8.98
N ALA A 64 -11.57 19.37 -7.78
CA ALA A 64 -12.41 20.50 -7.38
C ALA A 64 -11.73 21.87 -7.60
N VAL A 65 -10.46 21.89 -8.02
CA VAL A 65 -9.69 23.10 -8.27
C VAL A 65 -9.86 23.50 -9.74
N GLN A 66 -10.41 24.69 -9.99
CA GLN A 66 -10.50 25.28 -11.34
C GLN A 66 -9.22 26.03 -11.77
N GLU A 67 -8.39 26.40 -10.82
CA GLU A 67 -7.18 27.22 -11.02
C GLU A 67 -5.92 26.34 -11.14
N THR A 68 -4.75 26.98 -11.07
CA THR A 68 -3.46 26.30 -11.09
C THR A 68 -3.29 25.39 -9.86
N LEU A 69 -2.74 24.19 -10.09
CA LEU A 69 -2.45 23.24 -9.02
C LEU A 69 -1.20 23.64 -8.26
N ASP A 70 -1.29 23.61 -6.93
CA ASP A 70 -0.17 23.76 -6.01
C ASP A 70 -0.27 22.66 -4.97
N LEU A 71 0.77 21.82 -4.88
CA LEU A 71 0.79 20.70 -3.95
C LEU A 71 0.58 21.15 -2.50
N ASN A 72 1.14 22.29 -2.09
CA ASN A 72 1.03 22.79 -0.72
C ASN A 72 -0.43 23.11 -0.36
N LYS A 73 -1.20 23.63 -1.32
CA LYS A 73 -2.64 23.89 -1.16
C LYS A 73 -3.45 22.60 -1.07
N LEU A 74 -3.04 21.55 -1.78
CA LEU A 74 -3.72 20.25 -1.74
C LEU A 74 -3.46 19.49 -0.43
N LEU A 75 -2.25 19.62 0.11
CA LEU A 75 -1.85 19.01 1.38
C LEU A 75 -2.53 19.67 2.58
N ASN A 76 -2.84 20.96 2.48
CA ASN A 76 -3.43 21.75 3.56
C ASN A 76 -4.84 22.25 3.18
N ARG A 77 -5.87 21.46 3.52
CA ARG A 77 -7.28 21.68 3.12
C ARG A 77 -7.79 23.09 3.44
N ASN A 78 -7.29 23.73 4.50
CA ASN A 78 -7.79 25.01 4.99
C ASN A 78 -6.75 26.14 4.92
N GLY A 79 -5.51 25.88 4.49
CA GLY A 79 -4.41 26.85 4.55
C GLY A 79 -4.02 27.30 5.97
N VAL A 80 -4.49 26.59 7.00
CA VAL A 80 -4.45 27.02 8.41
C VAL A 80 -3.75 26.00 9.32
N SER A 81 -3.58 24.73 8.92
CA SER A 81 -2.80 23.77 9.69
C SER A 81 -1.33 23.78 9.26
N SER A 82 -0.41 23.92 10.21
CA SER A 82 1.02 23.62 10.00
C SER A 82 1.27 22.12 9.76
N GLU A 83 0.24 21.29 9.99
CA GLU A 83 0.25 19.85 9.78
C GLU A 83 -0.48 19.52 8.49
N CYS A 84 0.22 18.83 7.60
CA CYS A 84 -0.34 18.23 6.39
C CYS A 84 -1.26 17.06 6.81
N ASP A 85 -2.51 17.07 6.31
CA ASP A 85 -3.53 16.04 6.65
C ASP A 85 -3.01 14.61 6.45
N PHE A 86 -2.12 14.45 5.47
CA PHE A 86 -1.57 13.16 5.06
C PHE A 86 -0.25 12.79 5.75
N CYS A 87 0.39 13.76 6.39
CA CYS A 87 1.74 13.63 6.96
C CYS A 87 1.70 13.31 8.46
N SER A 88 0.51 12.95 8.97
CA SER A 88 0.34 12.43 10.31
C SER A 88 0.65 10.94 10.37
N ASP A 89 1.06 10.49 11.55
CA ASP A 89 1.38 9.10 11.83
C ASP A 89 0.11 8.24 11.80
N TYR A 90 -0.03 7.36 10.80
CA TYR A 90 -1.14 6.40 10.75
C TYR A 90 -0.82 5.20 11.63
N ARG A 91 -1.54 5.04 12.74
CA ARG A 91 -1.40 3.87 13.62
C ARG A 91 -2.38 2.79 13.21
N ILE A 92 -1.89 1.75 12.53
CA ILE A 92 -2.70 0.62 12.06
C ILE A 92 -2.13 -0.66 12.66
N HIS A 93 -2.97 -1.41 13.39
CA HIS A 93 -2.57 -2.66 14.09
C HIS A 93 -1.37 -2.49 15.04
N GLY A 94 -1.20 -1.30 15.63
CA GLY A 94 -0.11 -0.99 16.55
C GLY A 94 1.21 -0.60 15.86
N GLU A 95 1.26 -0.60 14.53
CA GLU A 95 2.39 -0.11 13.74
C GLU A 95 2.12 1.31 13.23
N THR A 96 3.17 2.13 13.20
CA THR A 96 3.09 3.49 12.66
C THR A 96 3.53 3.49 11.21
N TYR A 97 2.69 4.06 10.34
CA TYR A 97 3.00 4.34 8.94
C TYR A 97 3.09 5.84 8.74
N VAL A 98 4.18 6.30 8.13
CA VAL A 98 4.42 7.71 7.85
C VAL A 98 4.43 7.91 6.35
N ALA A 99 3.54 8.76 5.84
CA ALA A 99 3.47 9.09 4.43
C ALA A 99 4.16 10.43 4.16
N THR A 100 5.08 10.44 3.19
CA THR A 100 5.73 11.64 2.68
C THR A 100 5.34 11.83 1.23
N ILE A 101 4.88 13.04 0.88
CA ILE A 101 4.43 13.36 -0.48
C ILE A 101 5.39 14.40 -1.04
N THR A 102 6.01 14.09 -2.18
CA THR A 102 6.96 14.97 -2.87
C THR A 102 6.48 15.24 -4.28
N GLN A 103 6.67 16.47 -4.76
CA GLN A 103 6.44 16.79 -6.17
C GLN A 103 7.69 16.45 -6.97
N LEU A 104 7.55 15.63 -8.01
CA LEU A 104 8.68 15.19 -8.85
C LEU A 104 9.00 16.19 -9.95
N SER A 105 7.98 16.80 -10.55
CA SER A 105 8.14 17.71 -11.67
C SER A 105 7.00 18.73 -11.72
N THR A 106 7.26 19.89 -12.31
CA THR A 106 6.24 20.90 -12.63
C THR A 106 5.78 20.66 -14.07
N LEU A 107 4.69 19.91 -14.23
CA LEU A 107 3.96 19.80 -15.49
C LEU A 107 3.27 21.16 -15.81
N PRO A 108 2.59 21.32 -16.96
CA PRO A 108 1.69 22.46 -17.18
C PRO A 108 0.83 22.74 -15.95
N SER A 109 0.45 24.01 -15.73
CA SER A 109 -0.16 24.53 -14.50
C SER A 109 -1.40 23.77 -13.96
N ASN A 110 -1.99 22.93 -14.79
CA ASN A 110 -3.20 22.17 -14.52
C ASN A 110 -2.91 20.70 -14.17
N THR A 111 -1.62 20.33 -14.02
CA THR A 111 -1.17 18.98 -13.68
C THR A 111 0.05 19.02 -12.77
N ILE A 112 0.15 18.08 -11.82
CA ILE A 112 1.34 17.85 -11.00
C ILE A 112 1.70 16.36 -10.99
N GLU A 113 3.00 16.05 -10.98
CA GLU A 113 3.49 14.69 -10.74
C GLU A 113 3.96 14.57 -9.29
N VAL A 114 3.42 13.59 -8.58
CA VAL A 114 3.70 13.36 -7.16
C VAL A 114 4.27 11.97 -6.94
N GLU A 115 5.18 11.86 -5.98
CA GLU A 115 5.62 10.61 -5.39
C GLU A 115 5.18 10.56 -3.94
N ILE A 116 4.53 9.45 -3.58
CA ILE A 116 4.07 9.18 -2.22
C ILE A 116 4.94 8.04 -1.71
N SER A 117 5.73 8.32 -0.67
CA SER A 117 6.61 7.36 -0.02
C SER A 117 6.08 7.05 1.37
N VAL A 118 5.81 5.78 1.66
CA VAL A 118 5.31 5.33 2.95
C VAL A 118 6.38 4.49 3.66
N THR A 119 6.76 4.92 4.86
CA THR A 119 7.75 4.25 5.72
C THR A 119 7.08 3.68 6.97
N THR A 120 7.68 2.63 7.53
CA THR A 120 7.35 2.05 8.84
C THR A 120 8.55 1.27 9.38
N ASP A 121 8.61 1.05 10.68
CA ASP A 121 9.73 0.39 11.37
C ASP A 121 9.98 -1.06 10.91
N ARG A 122 8.94 -1.71 10.36
CA ARG A 122 9.04 -3.09 9.83
C ARG A 122 9.63 -3.17 8.43
N LEU A 123 9.42 -2.14 7.62
CA LEU A 123 9.81 -2.16 6.22
C LEU A 123 11.26 -1.71 6.08
N ARG A 124 12.08 -2.54 5.45
CA ARG A 124 13.48 -2.17 5.13
C ARG A 124 13.56 -1.09 4.06
N THR A 125 12.58 -1.08 3.16
CA THR A 125 12.48 -0.14 2.05
C THR A 125 11.10 0.50 2.05
N PRO A 126 11.01 1.81 1.82
CA PRO A 126 9.71 2.47 1.70
C PRO A 126 8.90 1.88 0.54
N VAL A 127 7.58 1.88 0.68
CA VAL A 127 6.67 1.66 -0.44
C VAL A 127 6.47 3.01 -1.13
N THR A 128 6.79 3.07 -2.42
CA THR A 128 6.64 4.29 -3.21
C THR A 128 5.55 4.13 -4.27
N LEU A 129 4.74 5.17 -4.44
CA LEU A 129 3.70 5.26 -5.45
C LEU A 129 3.85 6.58 -6.20
N LYS A 130 4.00 6.51 -7.52
CA LYS A 130 4.03 7.70 -8.39
C LYS A 130 2.68 7.90 -9.04
N GLY A 131 2.25 9.15 -9.16
CA GLY A 131 0.98 9.51 -9.77
C GLY A 131 1.03 10.88 -10.43
N VAL A 132 0.18 11.04 -11.44
CA VAL A 132 -0.07 12.33 -12.08
C VAL A 132 -1.48 12.77 -11.69
N ILE A 133 -1.59 13.98 -11.16
CA ILE A 133 -2.85 14.57 -10.70
C ILE A 133 -3.18 15.77 -11.59
N SER A 134 -4.42 15.84 -12.08
CA SER A 134 -4.91 16.94 -12.90
C SER A 134 -6.07 17.68 -12.24
N ASN A 135 -6.24 18.96 -12.60
CA ASN A 135 -7.29 19.82 -12.07
C ASN A 135 -8.64 19.59 -12.80
N ALA A 136 -9.67 20.35 -12.43
CA ALA A 136 -10.99 20.26 -13.05
C ALA A 136 -10.99 20.58 -14.56
N THR A 137 -10.17 21.54 -15.00
CA THR A 137 -10.13 22.05 -16.38
C THR A 137 -9.74 20.96 -17.40
N LEU A 138 -8.87 20.03 -17.00
CA LEU A 138 -8.46 18.90 -17.86
C LEU A 138 -9.36 17.67 -17.73
N ARG A 139 -10.40 17.73 -16.89
CA ARG A 139 -11.36 16.64 -16.63
C ARG A 139 -12.74 16.90 -17.24
N GLU A 140 -12.92 18.00 -17.97
CA GLU A 140 -14.18 18.29 -18.64
C GLU A 140 -14.53 17.18 -19.65
N PRO A 141 -15.79 16.74 -19.70
CA PRO A 141 -16.22 15.74 -20.67
C PRO A 141 -15.93 16.23 -22.08
N PHE A 142 -15.45 15.34 -22.94
CA PHE A 142 -15.30 15.64 -24.35
C PHE A 142 -16.62 16.18 -24.90
N PRO A 143 -16.60 17.27 -25.70
CA PRO A 143 -17.82 17.82 -26.24
C PRO A 143 -18.56 16.75 -27.02
N GLU A 144 -19.84 16.54 -26.69
CA GLU A 144 -20.70 15.70 -27.52
C GLU A 144 -20.70 16.30 -28.92
N THR A 145 -20.44 15.47 -29.92
CA THR A 145 -20.54 15.88 -31.32
C THR A 145 -21.98 16.33 -31.55
N ALA A 146 -22.19 17.63 -31.66
CA ALA A 146 -23.49 18.17 -32.05
C ALA A 146 -23.86 17.54 -33.39
N VAL A 147 -24.99 16.84 -33.45
CA VAL A 147 -25.59 16.41 -34.71
C VAL A 147 -25.89 17.70 -35.47
N PRO A 148 -25.32 17.91 -36.67
CA PRO A 148 -25.57 19.14 -37.41
C PRO A 148 -27.07 19.28 -37.67
N GLU A 149 -27.59 20.47 -37.39
CA GLU A 149 -29.01 20.85 -37.48
C GLU A 149 -29.61 20.64 -38.89
N SER A 150 -28.77 20.34 -39.89
CA SER A 150 -29.15 19.96 -41.25
C SER A 150 -29.83 18.59 -41.38
N GLU A 151 -29.82 17.73 -40.34
CA GLU A 151 -30.50 16.42 -40.36
C GLU A 151 -31.89 16.42 -39.68
N LEU A 152 -32.34 17.55 -39.12
CA LEU A 152 -33.63 17.65 -38.41
C LEU A 152 -34.82 18.11 -39.27
N VAL A 153 -34.67 18.17 -40.60
CA VAL A 153 -35.78 18.46 -41.51
C VAL A 153 -36.06 17.24 -42.39
N GLN A 154 -37.01 16.41 -41.93
CA GLN A 154 -37.86 15.58 -42.78
C GLN A 154 -39.32 15.89 -42.45
#